data_AF-A0A8T5LE73-F1
#
_entry.id   AF-A0A8T5LE73-F1
#
_cell.length_a   1.000
_cell.length_b   1.000
_cell.length_c   1.000
_cell.angle_alpha   90.00
_cell.angle_beta   90.00
_cell.angle_gamma   90.00
#
_symmetry.space_group_name_H-M   'P 1'
#
loop_
_entity.id
_entity.type
_entity.pdbx_description
1 polymer ?
#
loop_
_entity_poly.entity_id
_entity_poly.type
_entity_poly.pdbx_seq_one_letter_code
_entity_poly.pdbx_strand_id
1 'polypeptide(L)'
;MKRLAIALCLASAALAFGDRNLRINEASAPANGALLKFDSTNWRGITTTASDIDALLVSGQSFGNLTLADGSITDASGAISFGDENLSTTGTFTVGDALTVGTLLMADATSATIATGTLTVTQSAHTVLGEGAASDDLDTIAGLTATDTWLVLRPGDAAQDITIKHGTGNIVTSDGADYDIPDNGFVLMIYDGSNWRLLSAGGGGASAAADVTFSPTGTIAGTNVQTALAEVASEAVPVSSATPTYCVAFTIPDEPDDDAQHYQIEIDDTADFSS
;
A
#
# COMPACT_ATOMS: atom_id res chain seq x y z
N MET A 1 80.62 9.77 22.48
CA MET A 1 79.66 9.40 23.54
C MET A 1 79.38 7.91 23.43
N LYS A 2 79.63 7.11 24.48
CA LYS A 2 79.31 5.68 24.49
C LYS A 2 77.82 5.51 24.74
N ARG A 3 77.08 4.86 23.83
CA ARG A 3 75.67 4.53 24.03
C ARG A 3 75.59 3.24 24.85
N LEU A 4 74.93 3.30 26.01
CA LEU A 4 74.64 2.14 26.85
C LEU A 4 73.40 1.44 26.28
N ALA A 5 73.58 0.30 25.64
CA ALA A 5 72.47 -0.58 25.26
C ALA A 5 72.09 -1.41 26.50
N ILE A 6 70.92 -1.15 27.09
CA ILE A 6 70.35 -2.01 28.13
C ILE A 6 69.52 -3.07 27.41
N ALA A 7 70.11 -4.25 27.17
CA ALA A 7 69.36 -5.41 26.72
C ALA A 7 68.68 -6.06 27.92
N LEU A 8 67.37 -5.90 28.05
CA LEU A 8 66.60 -6.49 29.14
C LEU A 8 66.12 -7.89 28.70
N CYS A 9 66.89 -8.93 29.04
CA CYS A 9 66.49 -10.33 28.85
C CYS A 9 65.69 -10.79 30.07
N LEU A 10 64.37 -10.88 29.94
CA LEU A 10 63.47 -11.35 31.01
C LEU A 10 63.16 -12.83 30.75
N ALA A 11 63.59 -13.70 31.67
CA ALA A 11 63.43 -15.15 31.51
C ALA A 11 61.97 -15.62 31.71
N SER A 12 61.12 -14.86 32.40
CA SER A 12 59.69 -15.16 32.61
C SER A 12 59.02 -14.13 33.54
N ALA A 13 58.90 -12.87 33.11
CA ALA A 13 58.06 -11.91 33.80
C ALA A 13 57.56 -10.84 32.83
N ALA A 14 56.26 -10.58 32.86
CA ALA A 14 55.67 -9.43 32.18
C ALA A 14 56.31 -8.13 32.67
N LEU A 15 56.57 -7.17 31.77
CA LEU A 15 56.91 -5.81 32.16
C LEU A 15 55.66 -5.13 32.74
N ALA A 16 55.57 -4.99 34.06
CA ALA A 16 54.51 -4.23 34.72
C ALA A 16 54.94 -2.77 34.90
N PHE A 17 54.22 -1.83 34.28
CA PHE A 17 54.51 -0.39 34.37
C PHE A 17 53.61 0.40 35.35
N GLY A 18 52.60 -0.24 35.96
CA GLY A 18 51.58 0.47 36.75
C GLY A 18 50.83 1.51 35.92
N ASP A 19 50.55 2.69 36.48
CA ASP A 19 49.98 3.84 35.75
C ASP A 19 50.97 4.56 34.81
N ARG A 20 52.19 4.05 34.64
CA ARG A 20 53.21 4.71 33.82
C ARG A 20 53.12 4.24 32.38
N ASN A 21 52.97 5.18 31.46
CA ASN A 21 53.01 4.90 30.02
C ASN A 21 54.37 4.30 29.62
N LEU A 22 54.34 3.29 28.75
CA LEU A 22 55.54 2.80 28.08
C LEU A 22 55.98 3.81 27.02
N ARG A 23 57.11 4.47 27.26
CA ARG A 23 57.79 5.30 26.26
C ARG A 23 58.89 4.48 25.61
N ILE A 24 58.71 4.08 24.35
CA ILE A 24 59.80 3.52 23.53
C ILE A 24 60.64 4.71 23.08
N ASN A 25 61.74 4.98 23.78
CA ASN A 25 62.63 6.09 23.47
C ASN A 25 63.74 5.60 22.52
N GLU A 26 63.40 5.39 21.25
CA GLU A 26 64.42 5.32 20.20
C GLU A 26 64.87 6.76 19.92
N ALA A 27 66.16 7.07 20.11
CA ALA A 27 66.74 8.41 19.89
C ALA A 27 66.74 8.87 18.40
N SER A 28 65.87 8.28 17.58
CA SER A 28 65.55 8.65 16.21
C SER A 28 64.06 8.44 15.89
N ALA A 29 63.17 8.45 16.89
CA ALA A 29 61.75 8.58 16.59
C ALA A 29 61.55 9.92 15.86
N PRO A 30 61.07 9.94 14.60
CA PRO A 30 60.63 11.19 13.98
C PRO A 30 59.52 11.79 14.85
N ALA A 31 59.12 13.05 14.62
CA ALA A 31 58.21 13.86 15.45
C ALA A 31 56.84 13.24 15.83
N ASN A 32 56.60 11.97 15.49
CA ASN A 32 55.37 11.19 15.57
C ASN A 32 55.58 9.85 16.33
N GLY A 33 56.18 9.86 17.52
CA GLY A 33 56.36 8.64 18.31
C GLY A 33 55.04 8.09 18.86
N ALA A 34 54.71 6.82 18.57
CA ALA A 34 53.52 6.15 19.08
C ALA A 34 53.61 5.93 20.60
N LEU A 35 52.68 6.51 21.36
CA LEU A 35 52.59 6.33 22.82
C LEU A 35 51.51 5.29 23.15
N LEU A 36 51.93 4.15 23.71
CA LEU A 36 51.03 3.18 24.34
C LEU A 36 50.66 3.70 25.73
N LYS A 37 49.42 4.16 25.90
CA LYS A 37 48.94 4.73 27.16
C LYS A 37 48.11 3.72 27.95
N PHE A 38 48.51 3.47 29.19
CA PHE A 38 47.78 2.65 30.16
C PHE A 38 47.41 3.53 31.37
N ASP A 39 46.24 3.32 31.97
CA ASP A 39 46.04 3.61 33.39
C ASP A 39 45.70 2.33 34.15
N SER A 40 45.61 2.41 35.48
CA SER A 40 45.39 1.30 36.42
C SER A 40 44.12 0.50 36.19
N THR A 41 43.23 0.94 35.29
CA THR A 41 41.98 0.25 35.01
C THR A 41 41.69 0.05 33.53
N ASN A 42 42.28 0.81 32.61
CA ASN A 42 41.94 0.73 31.18
C ASN A 42 43.13 0.99 30.22
N TRP A 43 43.02 0.38 29.04
CA TRP A 43 43.74 0.81 27.85
C TRP A 43 43.20 2.18 27.41
N ARG A 44 44.08 3.17 27.23
CA ARG A 44 43.65 4.57 26.92
C ARG A 44 43.84 4.99 25.46
N GLY A 45 44.33 4.11 24.61
CA GLY A 45 44.52 4.36 23.18
C GLY A 45 46.00 4.44 22.77
N ILE A 46 46.23 4.26 21.48
CA ILE A 46 47.51 4.48 20.82
C ILE A 46 47.37 5.75 19.99
N THR A 47 48.23 6.74 20.20
CA THR A 47 48.32 7.89 19.28
C THR A 47 49.37 7.56 18.24
N THR A 48 48.99 7.22 17.01
CA THR A 48 49.94 7.02 15.89
C THR A 48 49.61 7.99 14.75
N THR A 49 50.59 8.27 13.88
CA THR A 49 50.36 8.90 12.57
C THR A 49 50.39 7.85 11.45
N ALA A 50 50.22 6.57 11.79
CA ALA A 50 50.26 5.46 10.85
C ALA A 50 48.82 5.03 10.53
N SER A 51 48.58 4.66 9.28
CA SER A 51 47.26 4.32 8.72
C SER A 51 46.60 3.12 9.39
N ASP A 52 47.38 2.26 10.03
CA ASP A 52 46.92 1.00 10.61
C ASP A 52 47.19 1.01 12.13
N ILE A 53 46.15 1.34 12.92
CA ILE A 53 46.10 0.94 14.32
C ILE A 53 45.37 -0.40 14.31
N ASP A 54 46.12 -1.49 14.26
CA ASP A 54 45.60 -2.79 14.65
C ASP A 54 45.39 -2.74 16.18
N ALA A 55 44.24 -2.20 16.58
CA ALA A 55 43.85 -2.17 17.98
C ALA A 55 43.87 -3.61 18.46
N LEU A 56 44.58 -3.89 19.56
CA LEU A 56 44.60 -5.20 20.21
C LEU A 56 43.21 -5.48 20.81
N LEU A 57 42.25 -5.78 19.93
CA LEU A 57 40.89 -6.18 20.24
C LEU A 57 40.96 -7.67 20.62
N VAL A 58 41.32 -7.95 21.87
CA VAL A 58 41.17 -9.30 22.41
C VAL A 58 39.68 -9.63 22.52
N SER A 59 39.30 -10.82 22.06
CA SER A 59 37.93 -11.34 22.18
C SER A 59 37.44 -11.27 23.64
N GLY A 60 36.21 -10.79 23.84
CA GLY A 60 35.58 -10.72 25.17
C GLY A 60 35.66 -9.37 25.88
N GLN A 61 36.24 -8.34 25.27
CA GLN A 61 36.24 -6.99 25.81
C GLN A 61 34.93 -6.24 25.48
N SER A 62 34.37 -5.53 26.46
CA SER A 62 33.30 -4.56 26.25
C SER A 62 33.92 -3.18 26.06
N PHE A 63 33.52 -2.48 25.01
CA PHE A 63 33.83 -1.07 24.81
C PHE A 63 32.62 -0.24 25.26
N GLY A 64 32.88 0.96 25.79
CA GLY A 64 31.83 1.95 26.02
C GLY A 64 31.36 2.57 24.70
N ASN A 65 31.21 3.89 24.64
CA ASN A 65 30.84 4.57 23.41
C ASN A 65 31.99 4.53 22.39
N LEU A 66 31.68 4.12 21.15
CA LEU A 66 32.57 4.28 20.00
C LEU A 66 32.15 5.53 19.21
N THR A 67 33.09 6.46 18.99
CA THR A 67 32.87 7.64 18.15
C THR A 67 33.77 7.55 16.93
N LEU A 68 33.16 7.43 15.75
CA LEU A 68 33.86 7.40 14.46
C LEU A 68 33.68 8.76 13.79
N ALA A 69 34.65 9.65 13.97
CA ALA A 69 34.56 11.04 13.50
C ALA A 69 34.41 11.14 11.97
N ASP A 70 35.06 10.23 11.23
CA ASP A 70 35.02 10.20 9.76
C ASP A 70 33.86 9.34 9.21
N GLY A 71 32.99 8.80 10.07
CA GLY A 71 31.67 8.25 9.71
C GLY A 71 31.63 6.98 8.85
N SER A 72 32.77 6.41 8.46
CA SER A 72 32.83 5.20 7.63
C SER A 72 33.15 3.96 8.46
N ILE A 73 32.33 2.92 8.31
CA ILE A 73 32.62 1.55 8.74
C ILE A 73 32.65 0.69 7.49
N THR A 74 33.79 0.08 7.22
CA THR A 74 33.97 -0.81 6.07
C THR A 74 34.50 -2.15 6.54
N ASP A 75 33.96 -3.22 6.00
CA ASP A 75 34.48 -4.56 6.19
C ASP A 75 35.10 -5.06 4.87
N ALA A 76 36.29 -5.66 4.96
CA ALA A 76 37.01 -6.15 3.77
C ALA A 76 36.35 -7.39 3.13
N SER A 77 35.57 -8.15 3.90
CA SER A 77 34.76 -9.27 3.39
C SER A 77 33.41 -8.83 2.79
N GLY A 78 33.05 -7.55 2.97
CA GLY A 78 31.84 -6.92 2.45
C GLY A 78 30.62 -7.04 3.37
N ALA A 79 30.77 -7.56 4.60
CA ALA A 79 29.66 -7.75 5.52
C ALA A 79 29.96 -7.20 6.91
N ILE A 80 29.05 -6.39 7.43
CA ILE A 80 29.04 -5.95 8.83
C ILE A 80 27.93 -6.73 9.52
N SER A 81 28.26 -7.56 10.50
CA SER A 81 27.30 -8.35 11.27
C SER A 81 27.14 -7.79 12.67
N PHE A 82 25.89 -7.67 13.11
CA PHE A 82 25.49 -7.35 14.49
C PHE A 82 24.90 -8.58 15.21
N GLY A 83 25.07 -9.79 14.66
CA GLY A 83 24.46 -10.99 15.25
C GLY A 83 22.96 -10.86 15.47
N ASP A 84 22.54 -11.00 16.73
CA ASP A 84 21.14 -10.91 17.18
C ASP A 84 20.85 -9.56 17.88
N GLU A 85 21.72 -8.57 17.71
CA GLU A 85 21.58 -7.27 18.37
C GLU A 85 20.59 -6.34 17.66
N ASN A 86 19.89 -5.54 18.46
CA ASN A 86 19.01 -4.49 17.96
C ASN A 86 19.83 -3.29 17.46
N LEU A 87 19.63 -2.88 16.21
CA LEU A 87 20.12 -1.62 15.67
C LEU A 87 19.05 -0.54 15.79
N SER A 88 19.27 0.42 16.68
CA SER A 88 18.42 1.62 16.79
C SER A 88 19.11 2.82 16.16
N THR A 89 18.42 3.51 15.26
CA THR A 89 18.87 4.77 14.68
C THR A 89 17.81 5.84 14.92
N THR A 90 18.22 7.09 15.06
CA THR A 90 17.30 8.24 15.18
C THR A 90 17.15 9.02 13.88
N GLY A 91 17.86 8.60 12.83
CA GLY A 91 17.88 9.23 11.51
C GLY A 91 17.39 8.29 10.42
N THR A 92 17.78 8.59 9.17
CA THR A 92 17.43 7.79 8.00
C THR A 92 18.39 6.62 7.83
N PHE A 93 17.85 5.41 7.63
CA PHE A 93 18.62 4.25 7.21
C PHE A 93 18.55 4.10 5.69
N THR A 94 19.65 4.38 4.99
CA THR A 94 19.75 4.24 3.54
C THR A 94 20.54 2.98 3.20
N VAL A 95 19.97 2.13 2.35
CA VAL A 95 20.67 0.97 1.78
C VAL A 95 20.96 1.23 0.30
N GLY A 96 21.99 0.60 -0.25
CA GLY A 96 22.34 0.75 -1.66
C GLY A 96 21.27 0.17 -2.58
N ASP A 97 21.18 -1.16 -2.63
CA ASP A 97 20.35 -1.84 -3.64
C ASP A 97 19.02 -2.33 -3.05
N ALA A 98 19.07 -3.23 -2.07
CA ALA A 98 17.89 -3.92 -1.55
C ALA A 98 17.89 -3.97 -0.02
N LEU A 99 16.69 -3.81 0.55
CA LEU A 99 16.42 -3.99 1.96
C LEU A 99 15.67 -5.31 2.16
N THR A 100 16.33 -6.31 2.75
CA THR A 100 15.68 -7.54 3.19
C THR A 100 15.27 -7.38 4.65
N VAL A 101 13.98 -7.34 4.91
CA VAL A 101 13.42 -7.33 6.27
C VAL A 101 12.61 -8.59 6.51
N GLY A 102 12.64 -9.13 7.73
CA GLY A 102 11.78 -10.25 8.10
C GLY A 102 10.30 -9.81 8.11
N THR A 103 10.00 -8.79 8.93
CA THR A 103 8.68 -8.15 8.99
C THR A 103 8.85 -6.65 8.92
N LEU A 104 8.05 -5.99 8.08
CA LEU A 104 7.96 -4.53 8.06
C LEU A 104 6.91 -4.08 9.08
N LEU A 105 7.37 -3.40 10.15
CA LEU A 105 6.47 -2.75 11.10
C LEU A 105 6.29 -1.28 10.70
N MET A 106 5.04 -0.86 10.56
CA MET A 106 4.67 0.55 10.38
C MET A 106 4.18 1.11 11.71
N ALA A 107 4.27 2.42 11.92
CA ALA A 107 3.62 3.05 13.06
C ALA A 107 2.10 2.84 13.01
N ASP A 108 1.46 2.81 14.18
CA ASP A 108 0.00 2.74 14.27
C ASP A 108 -0.64 3.91 13.52
N ALA A 109 -1.76 3.63 12.85
CA ALA A 109 -2.47 4.63 12.07
C ALA A 109 -3.03 5.73 12.98
N THR A 110 -2.80 6.99 12.62
CA THR A 110 -3.40 8.16 13.28
C THR A 110 -4.70 8.55 12.58
N SER A 111 -5.66 9.15 13.29
CA SER A 111 -6.88 9.63 12.66
C SER A 111 -6.65 10.94 11.92
N ALA A 112 -7.16 11.05 10.70
CA ALA A 112 -7.20 12.27 9.92
C ALA A 112 -8.62 12.51 9.40
N THR A 113 -9.06 13.76 9.40
CA THR A 113 -10.41 14.15 8.98
C THR A 113 -10.33 14.86 7.63
N ILE A 114 -11.23 14.49 6.72
CA ILE A 114 -11.42 15.21 5.47
C ILE A 114 -11.96 16.60 5.80
N ALA A 115 -11.45 17.62 5.10
CA ALA A 115 -12.00 18.96 5.15
C ALA A 115 -12.21 19.43 3.72
N THR A 116 -13.47 19.60 3.31
CA THR A 116 -13.83 20.08 1.96
C THR A 116 -13.11 19.30 0.84
N GLY A 117 -13.15 17.97 0.92
CA GLY A 117 -12.51 17.07 -0.05
C GLY A 117 -11.00 16.87 0.12
N THR A 118 -10.35 17.52 1.09
CA THR A 118 -8.90 17.39 1.32
C THR A 118 -8.58 16.60 2.60
N LEU A 119 -7.74 15.57 2.48
CA LEU A 119 -7.14 14.86 3.61
C LEU A 119 -5.68 15.26 3.79
N THR A 120 -5.31 15.76 4.97
CA THR A 120 -3.90 16.04 5.30
C THR A 120 -3.29 14.86 6.06
N VAL A 121 -2.30 14.19 5.46
CA VAL A 121 -1.60 13.05 6.06
C VAL A 121 -0.21 13.45 6.54
N THR A 122 0.20 12.90 7.70
CA THR A 122 1.47 13.21 8.36
C THR A 122 2.44 12.03 8.45
N GLN A 123 1.99 10.85 8.03
CA GLN A 123 2.69 9.57 8.15
C GLN A 123 2.09 8.57 7.14
N SER A 124 2.75 7.41 6.97
CA SER A 124 2.35 6.41 5.97
C SER A 124 1.07 5.63 6.30
N ALA A 125 0.40 5.89 7.42
CA ALA A 125 -0.84 5.21 7.77
C ALA A 125 -1.81 6.13 8.52
N HIS A 126 -3.05 6.23 8.03
CA HIS A 126 -4.13 6.98 8.69
C HIS A 126 -5.46 6.21 8.69
N THR A 127 -6.28 6.44 9.71
CA THR A 127 -7.73 6.21 9.64
C THR A 127 -8.40 7.50 9.19
N VAL A 128 -9.38 7.41 8.30
CA VAL A 128 -9.99 8.57 7.64
C VAL A 128 -11.41 8.76 8.17
N LEU A 129 -11.71 9.98 8.62
CA LEU A 129 -13.04 10.40 9.06
C LEU A 129 -13.59 11.44 8.07
N GLY A 130 -14.89 11.41 7.82
CA GLY A 130 -15.59 12.48 7.09
C GLY A 130 -15.72 13.77 7.90
N GLU A 131 -16.02 14.88 7.23
CA GLU A 131 -16.23 16.21 7.82
C GLU A 131 -17.51 16.32 8.69
N GLY A 132 -18.29 15.25 8.73
CA GLY A 132 -19.49 15.09 9.55
C GLY A 132 -19.94 13.63 9.58
N ALA A 133 -21.15 13.34 10.06
CA ALA A 133 -21.66 11.97 10.21
C ALA A 133 -22.09 11.29 8.90
N ALA A 134 -21.99 11.97 7.76
CA ALA A 134 -22.35 11.43 6.46
C ALA A 134 -21.11 10.88 5.73
N SER A 135 -21.33 10.06 4.70
CA SER A 135 -20.32 9.70 3.71
C SER A 135 -19.69 10.95 3.10
N ASP A 136 -18.41 10.84 2.72
CA ASP A 136 -17.59 11.97 2.31
C ASP A 136 -16.69 11.60 1.12
N ASP A 137 -16.40 12.60 0.29
CA ASP A 137 -15.58 12.46 -0.90
C ASP A 137 -14.14 12.88 -0.59
N LEU A 138 -13.16 12.08 -1.05
CA LEU A 138 -11.74 12.39 -0.96
C LEU A 138 -11.19 12.76 -2.34
N ASP A 139 -10.92 14.05 -2.53
CA ASP A 139 -10.41 14.63 -3.77
C ASP A 139 -8.89 14.81 -3.75
N THR A 140 -8.34 15.28 -2.63
CA THR A 140 -6.95 15.70 -2.53
C THR A 140 -6.30 15.13 -1.28
N ILE A 141 -5.10 14.55 -1.42
CA ILE A 141 -4.25 14.17 -0.30
C ILE A 141 -3.04 15.11 -0.23
N ALA A 142 -2.86 15.74 0.92
CA ALA A 142 -1.80 16.70 1.21
C ALA A 142 -0.87 16.22 2.33
N GLY A 143 0.28 16.89 2.51
CA GLY A 143 1.22 16.67 3.61
C GLY A 143 2.47 15.90 3.20
N LEU A 144 2.33 14.64 2.78
CA LEU A 144 3.45 13.86 2.26
C LEU A 144 3.64 14.14 0.75
N THR A 145 4.86 14.51 0.34
CA THR A 145 5.15 14.98 -1.03
C THR A 145 6.43 14.40 -1.62
N ALA A 146 7.13 13.52 -0.91
CA ALA A 146 8.29 12.83 -1.49
C ALA A 146 7.82 11.77 -2.49
N THR A 147 8.42 11.73 -3.68
CA THR A 147 8.15 10.68 -4.69
C THR A 147 8.39 9.29 -4.10
N ASP A 148 7.61 8.32 -4.57
CA ASP A 148 7.61 6.91 -4.14
C ASP A 148 7.22 6.72 -2.65
N THR A 149 6.62 7.73 -2.03
CA THR A 149 6.05 7.59 -0.69
C THR A 149 4.82 6.70 -0.72
N TRP A 150 4.80 5.73 0.18
CA TRP A 150 3.66 4.84 0.41
C TRP A 150 2.72 5.40 1.49
N LEU A 151 1.42 5.23 1.25
CA LEU A 151 0.35 5.63 2.15
C LEU A 151 -0.71 4.53 2.24
N VAL A 152 -1.11 4.23 3.47
CA VAL A 152 -2.23 3.36 3.82
C VAL A 152 -3.35 4.21 4.39
N LEU A 153 -4.55 4.10 3.82
CA LEU A 153 -5.76 4.70 4.39
C LEU A 153 -6.75 3.60 4.76
N ARG A 154 -7.42 3.78 5.90
CA ARG A 154 -8.44 2.88 6.46
C ARG A 154 -9.67 3.72 6.81
N PRO A 155 -10.89 3.18 6.81
CA PRO A 155 -12.03 3.92 7.32
C PRO A 155 -11.85 4.12 8.84
N GLY A 156 -12.18 5.32 9.32
CA GLY A 156 -12.20 5.66 10.74
C GLY A 156 -13.52 5.34 11.43
N ASP A 157 -14.61 5.28 10.65
CA ASP A 157 -15.95 4.91 11.07
C ASP A 157 -16.62 4.13 9.93
N ALA A 158 -17.19 2.96 10.24
CA ALA A 158 -17.90 2.13 9.25
C ALA A 158 -19.28 2.68 8.87
N ALA A 159 -19.75 3.74 9.54
CA ALA A 159 -20.95 4.46 9.15
C ALA A 159 -20.69 5.56 8.12
N GLN A 160 -19.41 5.91 7.88
CA GLN A 160 -18.98 6.94 6.94
C GLN A 160 -18.30 6.26 5.75
N ASP A 161 -19.00 6.15 4.63
CA ASP A 161 -18.34 5.72 3.40
C ASP A 161 -17.40 6.83 2.94
N ILE A 162 -16.13 6.49 2.73
CA ILE A 162 -15.14 7.43 2.19
C ILE A 162 -14.88 7.07 0.73
N THR A 163 -15.36 7.91 -0.18
CA THR A 163 -15.24 7.71 -1.61
C THR A 163 -14.01 8.44 -2.15
N ILE A 164 -13.01 7.69 -2.61
CA ILE A 164 -11.85 8.25 -3.30
C ILE A 164 -12.25 8.66 -4.71
N LYS A 165 -12.04 9.93 -5.06
CA LYS A 165 -12.47 10.50 -6.34
C LYS A 165 -11.38 10.41 -7.40
N HIS A 166 -11.66 9.71 -8.49
CA HIS A 166 -10.73 9.60 -9.60
C HIS A 166 -10.61 10.94 -10.34
N GLY A 167 -9.39 11.34 -10.68
CA GLY A 167 -9.13 12.48 -11.55
C GLY A 167 -9.53 13.83 -10.94
N THR A 168 -9.91 13.83 -9.67
CA THR A 168 -10.16 15.04 -8.88
C THR A 168 -8.95 15.29 -7.99
N GLY A 169 -8.65 16.57 -7.76
CA GLY A 169 -7.47 16.98 -6.98
C GLY A 169 -6.18 16.36 -7.52
N ASN A 170 -5.57 15.50 -6.70
CA ASN A 170 -4.32 14.81 -7.03
C ASN A 170 -4.42 13.29 -6.88
N ILE A 171 -5.61 12.70 -7.06
CA ILE A 171 -5.82 11.26 -6.89
C ILE A 171 -6.17 10.59 -8.22
N VAL A 172 -5.55 9.44 -8.47
CA VAL A 172 -5.76 8.63 -9.68
C VAL A 172 -5.95 7.17 -9.29
N THR A 173 -7.11 6.61 -9.63
CA THR A 173 -7.39 5.18 -9.58
C THR A 173 -6.94 4.46 -10.86
N SER A 174 -6.72 3.14 -10.77
CA SER A 174 -6.15 2.35 -11.88
C SER A 174 -7.10 2.11 -13.06
N ASP A 175 -8.41 2.18 -12.82
CA ASP A 175 -9.46 1.87 -13.81
C ASP A 175 -10.29 3.09 -14.24
N GLY A 176 -10.02 4.27 -13.68
CA GLY A 176 -10.72 5.49 -14.03
C GLY A 176 -12.02 5.73 -13.24
N ALA A 177 -12.40 4.82 -12.34
CA ALA A 177 -13.60 4.93 -11.52
C ALA A 177 -13.28 5.43 -10.11
N ASP A 178 -14.25 6.07 -9.47
CA ASP A 178 -14.19 6.35 -8.03
C ASP A 178 -14.12 5.04 -7.23
N TYR A 179 -13.57 5.10 -6.01
CA TYR A 179 -13.39 3.92 -5.18
C TYR A 179 -13.70 4.18 -3.70
N ASP A 180 -14.67 3.44 -3.17
CA ASP A 180 -14.99 3.48 -1.75
C ASP A 180 -13.99 2.65 -0.94
N ILE A 181 -13.46 3.23 0.14
CA ILE A 181 -12.62 2.49 1.08
C ILE A 181 -13.52 1.49 1.84
N PRO A 182 -13.27 0.17 1.79
CA PRO A 182 -14.15 -0.80 2.45
C PRO A 182 -14.09 -0.71 3.99
N ASP A 183 -15.21 -0.90 4.69
CA ASP A 183 -15.36 -0.80 6.16
C ASP A 183 -14.31 -1.55 6.99
N ASN A 184 -13.91 -2.74 6.54
CA ASN A 184 -12.91 -3.59 7.19
C ASN A 184 -11.63 -3.71 6.37
N GLY A 185 -11.48 -2.84 5.36
CA GLY A 185 -10.40 -2.85 4.40
C GLY A 185 -9.40 -1.73 4.63
N PHE A 186 -8.51 -1.60 3.65
CA PHE A 186 -7.59 -0.49 3.54
C PHE A 186 -7.27 -0.29 2.06
N VAL A 187 -6.81 0.91 1.73
CA VAL A 187 -6.21 1.19 0.43
C VAL A 187 -4.72 1.42 0.59
N LEU A 188 -3.97 1.07 -0.46
CA LEU A 188 -2.55 1.34 -0.57
C LEU A 188 -2.31 2.25 -1.77
N MET A 189 -1.62 3.36 -1.52
CA MET A 189 -1.34 4.39 -2.50
C MET A 189 0.15 4.70 -2.55
N ILE A 190 0.62 5.14 -3.72
CA ILE A 190 1.97 5.66 -3.92
C ILE A 190 1.94 7.05 -4.54
N TYR A 191 2.77 7.96 -4.04
CA TYR A 191 2.92 9.29 -4.63
C TYR A 191 3.92 9.25 -5.78
N ASP A 192 3.49 9.53 -7.01
CA ASP A 192 4.36 9.50 -8.21
C ASP A 192 5.14 10.80 -8.44
N GLY A 193 5.08 11.75 -7.49
CA GLY A 193 5.64 13.09 -7.62
C GLY A 193 4.63 14.15 -8.09
N SER A 194 3.41 13.75 -8.46
CA SER A 194 2.31 14.68 -8.78
C SER A 194 0.98 14.20 -8.23
N ASN A 195 0.68 12.91 -8.37
CA ASN A 195 -0.56 12.29 -7.98
C ASN A 195 -0.33 11.14 -7.00
N TRP A 196 -1.31 10.93 -6.14
CA TRP A 196 -1.50 9.70 -5.40
C TRP A 196 -2.17 8.67 -6.29
N ARG A 197 -1.44 7.60 -6.58
CA ARG A 197 -1.95 6.47 -7.36
C ARG A 197 -2.43 5.37 -6.44
N LEU A 198 -3.67 4.94 -6.62
CA LEU A 198 -4.22 3.77 -5.96
C LEU A 198 -3.69 2.49 -6.64
N LEU A 199 -3.09 1.57 -5.88
CA LEU A 199 -2.38 0.42 -6.49
C LEU A 199 -3.26 -0.75 -6.93
N SER A 200 -4.48 -0.89 -6.41
CA SER A 200 -5.47 -1.83 -6.94
C SER A 200 -6.79 -1.62 -6.22
N ALA A 201 -7.72 -0.94 -6.87
CA ALA A 201 -9.15 -1.01 -6.61
C ALA A 201 -9.72 -2.12 -7.49
N GLY A 202 -9.93 -3.31 -6.94
CA GLY A 202 -10.71 -4.33 -7.65
C GLY A 202 -12.18 -3.95 -7.58
N GLY A 203 -12.76 -3.54 -8.70
CA GLY A 203 -14.18 -3.23 -8.77
C GLY A 203 -14.60 -2.72 -10.14
N GLY A 204 -14.40 -3.52 -11.18
CA GLY A 204 -14.93 -3.21 -12.51
C GLY A 204 -16.39 -2.81 -12.38
N GLY A 205 -16.68 -1.55 -12.68
CA GLY A 205 -18.00 -0.96 -12.51
C GLY A 205 -19.05 -1.85 -13.17
N ALA A 206 -19.90 -2.48 -12.36
CA ALA A 206 -21.14 -3.00 -12.88
C ALA A 206 -21.95 -1.77 -13.31
N SER A 207 -22.03 -1.50 -14.61
CA SER A 207 -22.96 -0.50 -15.13
C SER A 207 -24.34 -0.85 -14.61
N ALA A 208 -24.99 0.08 -13.91
CA ALA A 208 -26.37 -0.11 -13.49
C ALA A 208 -27.22 -0.44 -14.74
N ALA A 209 -28.23 -1.29 -14.61
CA ALA A 209 -29.10 -1.66 -15.75
C ALA A 209 -29.78 -0.42 -16.41
N ALA A 210 -29.81 0.71 -15.71
CA ALA A 210 -30.26 2.01 -16.21
C ALA A 210 -29.37 2.61 -17.32
N ASP A 211 -28.09 2.22 -17.41
CA ASP A 211 -27.09 2.75 -18.35
C ASP A 211 -26.87 1.88 -19.60
N VAL A 212 -27.56 0.74 -19.70
CA VAL A 212 -27.53 -0.07 -20.93
C VAL A 212 -28.47 0.57 -21.95
N THR A 213 -27.97 1.55 -22.68
CA THR A 213 -28.65 2.12 -23.84
C THR A 213 -28.77 1.07 -24.94
N PHE A 214 -29.98 0.65 -25.26
CA PHE A 214 -30.30 -0.03 -26.51
C PHE A 214 -31.26 0.86 -27.31
N SER A 215 -31.16 0.82 -28.64
CA SER A 215 -32.09 1.54 -29.52
C SER A 215 -33.28 0.61 -29.78
N PRO A 216 -34.46 0.84 -29.18
CA PRO A 216 -35.60 -0.04 -29.41
C PRO A 216 -36.01 -0.03 -30.88
N THR A 217 -36.45 -1.19 -31.38
CA THR A 217 -37.10 -1.33 -32.68
C THR A 217 -38.55 -1.74 -32.44
N GLY A 218 -39.51 -1.08 -33.09
CA GLY A 218 -40.95 -1.34 -32.90
C GLY A 218 -41.62 -0.28 -32.04
N THR A 219 -42.55 -0.70 -31.17
CA THR A 219 -43.40 0.20 -30.36
C THR A 219 -42.84 0.53 -28.97
N ILE A 220 -41.78 -0.15 -28.53
CA ILE A 220 -41.17 0.07 -27.21
C ILE A 220 -40.57 1.48 -27.14
N ALA A 221 -41.15 2.34 -26.30
CA ALA A 221 -40.75 3.72 -26.03
C ALA A 221 -39.72 3.85 -24.89
N GLY A 222 -39.51 2.82 -24.08
CA GLY A 222 -38.52 2.81 -23.00
C GLY A 222 -37.10 3.10 -23.48
N THR A 223 -36.47 4.14 -22.92
CA THR A 223 -35.12 4.59 -23.29
C THR A 223 -34.00 3.91 -22.49
N ASN A 224 -34.36 3.04 -21.54
CA ASN A 224 -33.45 2.15 -20.83
C ASN A 224 -34.15 0.79 -20.56
N VAL A 225 -33.38 -0.22 -20.14
CA VAL A 225 -33.89 -1.58 -19.93
C VAL A 225 -35.02 -1.64 -18.89
N GLN A 226 -34.96 -0.84 -17.83
CA GLN A 226 -36.01 -0.79 -16.79
C GLN A 226 -37.34 -0.28 -17.33
N THR A 227 -37.33 0.82 -18.08
CA THR A 227 -38.56 1.42 -18.65
C THR A 227 -39.15 0.56 -19.76
N ALA A 228 -38.30 -0.03 -20.61
CA ALA A 228 -38.73 -0.94 -21.66
C ALA A 228 -39.33 -2.25 -21.10
N LEU A 229 -38.73 -2.81 -20.05
CA LEU A 229 -39.27 -4.01 -19.40
C LEU A 229 -40.60 -3.74 -18.71
N ALA A 230 -40.74 -2.57 -18.06
CA ALA A 230 -42.01 -2.15 -17.47
C ALA A 230 -43.09 -1.92 -18.54
N GLU A 231 -42.73 -1.35 -19.69
CA GLU A 231 -43.61 -1.15 -20.83
C GLU A 231 -44.09 -2.49 -21.40
N VAL A 232 -43.17 -3.40 -21.73
CA VAL A 232 -43.51 -4.75 -22.22
C VAL A 232 -44.38 -5.50 -21.21
N ALA A 233 -44.10 -5.39 -19.91
CA ALA A 233 -44.93 -6.00 -18.87
C ALA A 233 -46.33 -5.38 -18.78
N SER A 234 -46.47 -4.10 -19.11
CA SER A 234 -47.77 -3.39 -19.13
C SER A 234 -48.58 -3.65 -20.41
N GLU A 235 -47.89 -3.89 -21.53
CA GLU A 235 -48.49 -4.26 -22.82
C GLU A 235 -48.75 -5.76 -22.94
N ALA A 236 -48.13 -6.57 -22.06
CA ALA A 236 -48.38 -7.99 -21.99
C ALA A 236 -49.87 -8.23 -21.74
N VAL A 237 -50.56 -8.73 -22.77
CA VAL A 237 -51.97 -9.13 -22.66
C VAL A 237 -52.05 -10.27 -21.64
N PRO A 238 -52.77 -10.12 -20.51
CA PRO A 238 -52.89 -11.20 -19.55
C PRO A 238 -53.65 -12.35 -20.21
N VAL A 239 -53.01 -13.49 -20.41
CA VAL A 239 -53.71 -14.73 -20.75
C VAL A 239 -54.45 -15.20 -19.51
N SER A 240 -55.71 -14.78 -19.38
CA SER A 240 -56.58 -15.14 -18.26
C SER A 240 -57.25 -16.52 -18.39
N SER A 241 -56.87 -17.31 -19.40
CA SER A 241 -57.46 -18.62 -19.67
C SER A 241 -56.37 -19.65 -19.97
N ALA A 242 -56.42 -20.79 -19.28
CA ALA A 242 -55.57 -21.95 -19.56
C ALA A 242 -55.90 -22.62 -20.92
N THR A 243 -56.96 -22.17 -21.60
CA THR A 243 -57.34 -22.59 -22.95
C THR A 243 -57.62 -21.37 -23.82
N PRO A 244 -56.75 -21.03 -24.79
CA PRO A 244 -56.97 -19.86 -25.64
C PRO A 244 -58.12 -20.14 -26.62
N THR A 245 -59.29 -19.54 -26.42
CA THR A 245 -60.36 -19.55 -27.42
C THR A 245 -60.05 -18.47 -28.46
N TYR A 246 -59.51 -18.88 -29.62
CA TYR A 246 -59.32 -17.99 -30.76
C TYR A 246 -60.66 -17.82 -31.49
N CYS A 247 -61.24 -16.62 -31.46
CA CYS A 247 -62.40 -16.29 -32.29
C CYS A 247 -61.92 -15.70 -33.63
N VAL A 248 -62.08 -16.43 -34.73
CA VAL A 248 -61.93 -15.89 -36.09
C VAL A 248 -63.31 -15.53 -36.62
N ALA A 249 -63.57 -14.24 -36.84
CA ALA A 249 -64.80 -13.78 -37.48
C ALA A 249 -64.60 -13.71 -39.00
N PHE A 250 -65.31 -14.52 -39.77
CA PHE A 250 -65.49 -14.31 -41.21
C PHE A 250 -66.78 -13.53 -41.46
N THR A 251 -66.70 -12.38 -42.13
CA THR A 251 -67.86 -11.74 -42.74
C THR A 251 -67.95 -12.25 -44.16
N ILE A 252 -68.97 -13.05 -44.47
CA ILE A 252 -69.27 -13.41 -45.86
C ILE A 252 -69.99 -12.20 -46.48
N PRO A 253 -69.43 -11.55 -47.52
CA PRO A 253 -70.14 -10.48 -48.19
C PRO A 253 -71.21 -11.10 -49.09
N ASP A 254 -72.44 -10.61 -48.92
CA ASP A 254 -73.65 -10.91 -49.68
C ASP A 254 -74.39 -12.21 -49.33
N GLU A 255 -75.32 -12.12 -48.36
CA GLU A 255 -76.57 -12.88 -48.45
C GLU A 255 -77.77 -12.00 -48.05
N PRO A 256 -78.83 -11.90 -48.89
CA PRO A 256 -80.04 -11.17 -48.54
C PRO A 256 -80.98 -12.07 -47.73
N ASP A 257 -81.08 -11.79 -46.43
CA ASP A 257 -82.14 -12.17 -45.47
C ASP A 257 -82.94 -13.47 -45.75
N ASP A 258 -82.59 -14.57 -45.07
CA ASP A 258 -83.46 -15.21 -44.05
C ASP A 258 -82.69 -16.33 -43.31
N ASP A 259 -82.78 -16.35 -41.97
CA ASP A 259 -82.13 -17.27 -41.00
C ASP A 259 -80.63 -17.04 -40.69
N ALA A 260 -80.36 -16.14 -39.73
CA ALA A 260 -79.06 -15.97 -39.08
C ALA A 260 -78.64 -17.22 -38.27
N GLN A 261 -78.12 -18.24 -38.96
CA GLN A 261 -77.37 -19.33 -38.34
C GLN A 261 -76.00 -18.79 -37.90
N HIS A 262 -75.87 -18.42 -36.62
CA HIS A 262 -74.57 -18.18 -36.02
C HIS A 262 -73.86 -19.53 -35.84
N TYR A 263 -72.99 -19.90 -36.76
CA TYR A 263 -72.13 -21.07 -36.59
C TYR A 263 -71.01 -20.72 -35.60
N GLN A 264 -71.04 -21.34 -34.42
CA GLN A 264 -69.93 -21.34 -33.48
C GLN A 264 -68.98 -22.47 -33.88
N ILE A 265 -67.75 -22.13 -34.26
CA ILE A 265 -66.68 -23.13 -34.41
C ILE A 265 -66.01 -23.25 -33.04
N GLU A 266 -66.26 -24.36 -32.34
CA GLU A 266 -65.39 -24.81 -31.26
C GLU A 266 -64.21 -25.53 -31.89
N ILE A 267 -63.01 -24.98 -31.72
CA ILE A 267 -61.77 -25.74 -31.93
C ILE A 267 -61.53 -26.49 -30.62
N ASP A 268 -61.90 -27.76 -30.59
CA ASP A 268 -61.56 -28.67 -29.50
C ASP A 268 -60.07 -28.99 -29.59
N ASP A 269 -59.27 -28.55 -28.61
CA ASP A 269 -57.82 -28.79 -28.57
C ASP A 269 -57.48 -30.28 -28.35
N THR A 270 -58.47 -31.09 -27.97
CA THR A 270 -58.26 -32.50 -27.61
C THR A 270 -58.52 -33.49 -28.76
N ALA A 271 -59.00 -33.04 -29.91
CA ALA A 271 -59.22 -33.88 -31.08
C ALA A 271 -58.11 -33.67 -32.13
N ASP A 272 -57.15 -34.60 -32.15
CA ASP A 272 -56.20 -34.78 -33.25
C ASP A 272 -56.99 -34.98 -34.57
N PHE A 273 -56.89 -34.04 -35.51
CA PHE A 273 -57.54 -34.13 -36.82
C PHE A 273 -56.78 -35.09 -37.75
N SER A 274 -56.49 -36.31 -37.31
CA SER A 274 -56.00 -37.36 -38.18
C SER A 274 -57.17 -37.93 -38.98
N SER A 275 -57.13 -37.72 -40.31
CA SER A 275 -58.02 -38.28 -41.32
C SER A 275 -58.10 -39.80 -41.31
#